data_AF-A0A847CBW7-F1
#
_entry.id   AF-A0A847CBW7-F1
#
_cell.length_a   1.000
_cell.length_b   1.000
_cell.length_c   1.000
_cell.angle_alpha   90.00
_cell.angle_beta   90.00
_cell.angle_gamma   90.00
#
_symmetry.space_group_name_H-M   'P 1'
#
loop_
_entity.id
_entity.type
_entity.pdbx_description
1 polymer ?
#
loop_
_entity_poly.entity_id
_entity_poly.type
_entity_poly.pdbx_seq_one_letter_code
_entity_poly.pdbx_strand_id
1 'polypeptide(L)'
;MSDSKKFNSFLVYNLKSSLCYPFYYLTAIIFILFVILNFFIRQQFFSGNGTTELLMLFSSVPYISILVIPSICYKKSDSVYDDFVPLSSQTKIFISFLSNLILFYSLVLFFVPISLIINLSGSIDIGQLFCGIVCLFFYSVALISICTFINISINNRLTSFLISAIVLAAFNSIH
;
A
#
# COMPACT_ATOMS: atom_id res chain seq x y z
N MET A 1 -18.07 9.20 -26.42
CA MET A 1 -17.93 8.33 -25.23
C MET A 1 -17.97 9.21 -23.99
N SER A 2 -18.91 8.98 -23.06
CA SER A 2 -19.07 9.78 -21.83
C SER A 2 -17.75 9.82 -21.03
N ASP A 3 -17.44 10.96 -20.40
CA ASP A 3 -16.21 11.13 -19.62
C ASP A 3 -16.12 10.16 -18.42
N SER A 4 -17.27 9.74 -17.87
CA SER A 4 -17.34 8.67 -16.87
C SER A 4 -16.84 7.32 -17.41
N LYS A 5 -17.13 7.00 -18.69
CA LYS A 5 -16.63 5.78 -19.32
C LYS A 5 -15.11 5.84 -19.53
N LYS A 6 -14.57 6.98 -19.97
CA LYS A 6 -13.11 7.16 -20.13
C LYS A 6 -12.39 7.03 -18.79
N PHE A 7 -12.93 7.62 -17.73
CA PHE A 7 -12.40 7.53 -16.37
C PHE A 7 -12.28 6.08 -15.92
N ASN A 8 -13.38 5.32 -15.99
CA ASN A 8 -13.40 3.91 -15.57
C ASN A 8 -12.45 3.05 -16.41
N SER A 9 -12.42 3.25 -17.73
CA SER A 9 -11.50 2.52 -18.61
C SER A 9 -10.03 2.79 -18.25
N PHE A 10 -9.67 4.04 -17.97
CA PHE A 10 -8.30 4.40 -17.59
C PHE A 10 -7.92 3.86 -16.21
N LEU A 11 -8.87 3.85 -15.26
CA LEU A 11 -8.67 3.23 -13.94
C LEU A 11 -8.41 1.72 -14.05
N VAL A 12 -9.26 1.01 -14.80
CA VAL A 12 -9.11 -0.44 -15.01
C VAL A 12 -7.81 -0.75 -15.75
N TYR A 13 -7.45 0.07 -16.74
CA TYR A 13 -6.16 -0.03 -17.43
C TYR A 13 -4.98 0.08 -16.45
N ASN A 14 -4.97 1.10 -15.58
CA ASN A 14 -3.91 1.31 -14.61
C ASN A 14 -3.77 0.14 -13.63
N LEU A 15 -4.89 -0.36 -13.09
CA LEU A 15 -4.90 -1.52 -12.21
C LEU A 15 -4.40 -2.78 -12.92
N LYS A 16 -4.93 -3.09 -14.10
CA LYS A 16 -4.52 -4.26 -14.87
C LYS A 16 -3.05 -4.21 -15.22
N SER A 17 -2.58 -3.04 -15.68
CA SER A 17 -1.16 -2.80 -15.93
C SER A 17 -0.35 -3.14 -14.67
N SER A 18 -0.68 -2.57 -13.50
CA SER A 18 0.05 -2.85 -12.24
C SER A 18 0.04 -4.32 -11.86
N LEU A 19 -1.11 -4.99 -11.98
CA LEU A 19 -1.28 -6.40 -11.63
C LEU A 19 -0.59 -7.34 -12.62
N CYS A 20 -0.31 -6.90 -13.85
CA CYS A 20 0.48 -7.68 -14.81
C CYS A 20 1.99 -7.52 -14.59
N TYR A 21 2.44 -6.50 -13.85
CA TYR A 21 3.87 -6.33 -13.56
C TYR A 21 4.32 -7.30 -12.45
N PRO A 22 5.37 -8.11 -12.69
CA PRO A 22 5.86 -9.09 -11.70
C PRO A 22 6.36 -8.43 -10.41
N PHE A 23 6.83 -7.18 -10.51
CA PHE A 23 7.31 -6.39 -9.38
C PHE A 23 6.24 -6.19 -8.30
N TYR A 24 4.96 -6.07 -8.69
CA TYR A 24 3.87 -5.95 -7.73
C TYR A 24 3.77 -7.20 -6.83
N TYR A 25 3.83 -8.39 -7.40
CA TYR A 25 3.79 -9.64 -6.61
C TYR A 25 4.99 -9.80 -5.70
N LEU A 26 6.18 -9.35 -6.14
CA LEU A 26 7.37 -9.35 -5.29
C LEU A 26 7.16 -8.43 -4.08
N THR A 27 6.60 -7.24 -4.28
CA THR A 27 6.27 -6.31 -3.19
C THR A 27 5.19 -6.87 -2.26
N ALA A 28 4.19 -7.57 -2.81
CA ALA A 28 3.15 -8.24 -2.04
C ALA A 28 3.72 -9.34 -1.14
N ILE A 29 4.62 -10.18 -1.67
CA ILE A 29 5.29 -11.23 -0.90
C ILE A 29 6.11 -10.62 0.23
N ILE A 30 6.90 -9.57 -0.05
CA ILE A 30 7.69 -8.88 0.97
C ILE A 30 6.77 -8.29 2.06
N PHE A 31 5.67 -7.65 1.68
CA PHE A 31 4.69 -7.10 2.62
C PHE A 31 4.13 -8.19 3.54
N ILE A 32 3.62 -9.28 2.97
CA ILE A 32 2.99 -10.37 3.72
C ILE A 32 4.01 -11.05 4.64
N LEU A 33 5.20 -11.37 4.13
CA LEU A 33 6.26 -11.99 4.93
C LEU A 33 6.66 -11.09 6.09
N PHE A 34 6.86 -9.79 5.86
CA PHE A 34 7.23 -8.87 6.94
C PHE A 34 6.16 -8.81 8.03
N VAL A 35 4.88 -8.71 7.66
CA VAL A 35 3.76 -8.68 8.61
C VAL A 35 3.68 -9.99 9.40
N ILE A 36 3.77 -11.14 8.72
CA ILE A 36 3.72 -12.47 9.36
C ILE A 36 4.89 -12.66 10.32
N LEU A 37 6.12 -12.33 9.90
CA LEU A 37 7.32 -12.47 10.74
C LEU A 37 7.23 -11.57 11.97
N ASN A 38 6.78 -10.32 11.79
CA ASN A 38 6.68 -9.36 12.88
C ASN A 38 5.55 -9.72 13.86
N PHE A 39 4.44 -10.27 13.37
CA PHE A 39 3.37 -10.76 14.24
C PHE A 39 3.75 -12.12 14.85
N PHE A 40 3.78 -13.21 14.09
CA PHE A 40 3.87 -14.56 14.65
C PHE A 40 5.21 -14.87 15.32
N ILE A 41 6.33 -14.40 14.75
CA ILE A 41 7.65 -14.75 15.28
C ILE A 41 8.07 -13.77 16.38
N ARG A 42 8.03 -12.46 16.12
CA ARG A 42 8.50 -11.46 17.11
C ARG A 42 7.56 -11.34 18.32
N GLN A 43 6.25 -11.45 18.16
CA GLN A 43 5.30 -11.54 19.29
C GLN A 43 5.33 -12.92 19.97
N GLN A 44 6.12 -13.87 19.44
CA GLN A 44 6.24 -15.24 19.93
C GLN A 44 4.86 -15.91 20.10
N PHE A 45 3.97 -15.71 19.13
CA PHE A 45 2.56 -16.12 19.20
C PHE A 45 2.38 -17.59 19.60
N PHE A 46 3.22 -18.48 19.06
CA PHE A 46 3.16 -19.92 19.32
C PHE A 46 3.95 -20.41 20.54
N SER A 47 4.66 -19.53 21.25
CA SER A 47 5.57 -19.92 22.35
C SER A 47 4.91 -20.05 23.72
N GLY A 48 3.60 -19.78 23.83
CA GLY A 48 2.87 -19.70 25.10
C GLY A 48 2.95 -18.34 25.80
N ASN A 49 3.88 -17.46 25.40
CA ASN A 49 3.97 -16.07 25.87
C ASN A 49 3.30 -15.05 24.93
N GLY A 50 2.75 -15.53 23.82
CA GLY A 50 2.13 -14.68 22.80
C GLY A 50 0.79 -14.08 23.24
N THR A 51 0.44 -12.94 22.67
CA THR A 51 -0.87 -12.28 22.89
C THR A 51 -1.69 -12.26 21.60
N THR A 52 -3.01 -12.17 21.72
CA THR A 52 -3.93 -11.96 20.59
C THR A 52 -4.08 -10.49 20.20
N GLU A 53 -3.27 -9.61 20.78
CA GLU A 53 -3.33 -8.17 20.53
C GLU A 53 -2.89 -7.85 19.10
N LEU A 54 -3.71 -7.08 18.39
CA LEU A 54 -3.45 -6.70 17.00
C LEU A 54 -2.48 -5.52 16.87
N LEU A 55 -2.01 -4.96 17.98
CA LEU A 55 -1.13 -3.79 17.99
C LEU A 55 0.12 -4.04 17.13
N MET A 56 0.78 -5.18 17.32
CA MET A 56 1.98 -5.54 16.54
C MET A 56 1.70 -5.81 15.07
N LEU A 57 0.48 -6.26 14.74
CA LEU A 57 0.05 -6.42 13.35
C LEU A 57 0.00 -5.04 12.67
N PHE A 58 -0.70 -4.08 13.25
CA PHE A 58 -0.85 -2.75 12.66
C PHE A 58 0.42 -1.91 12.75
N SER A 59 1.21 -2.03 13.82
CA SER A 59 2.48 -1.31 13.97
C SER A 59 3.54 -1.77 12.97
N SER A 60 3.40 -2.97 12.39
CA SER A 60 4.29 -3.43 11.31
C SER A 60 4.11 -2.64 10.01
N VAL A 61 2.90 -2.09 9.78
CA VAL A 61 2.54 -1.45 8.51
C VAL A 61 3.35 -0.19 8.26
N PRO A 62 3.52 0.76 9.21
CA PRO A 62 4.33 1.94 8.97
C PRO A 62 5.77 1.62 8.51
N TYR A 63 6.41 0.64 9.15
CA TYR A 63 7.78 0.22 8.82
C TYR A 63 7.88 -0.35 7.40
N ILE A 64 7.01 -1.29 7.04
CA ILE A 64 7.07 -1.90 5.71
C ILE A 64 6.60 -0.95 4.61
N SER A 65 5.75 0.03 4.96
CA SER A 65 5.24 1.05 4.03
C SER A 65 6.32 1.94 3.45
N ILE A 66 7.45 2.13 4.15
CA ILE A 66 8.63 2.85 3.63
C ILE A 66 9.09 2.27 2.30
N LEU A 67 9.02 0.94 2.16
CA LEU A 67 9.42 0.25 0.94
C LEU A 67 8.22 0.03 0.02
N VAL A 68 7.12 -0.48 0.57
CA VAL A 68 5.98 -0.95 -0.23
C VAL A 68 5.22 0.19 -0.91
N ILE A 69 4.99 1.33 -0.25
CA ILE A 69 4.22 2.43 -0.85
C ILE A 69 4.99 3.06 -2.03
N PRO A 70 6.29 3.40 -1.91
CA PRO A 70 7.08 3.85 -3.05
C PRO A 70 7.13 2.82 -4.18
N SER A 71 7.18 1.53 -3.86
CA SER A 71 7.19 0.46 -4.87
C SER A 71 5.86 0.37 -5.64
N ILE A 72 4.72 0.51 -4.96
CA ILE A 72 3.40 0.54 -5.61
C ILE A 72 3.27 1.79 -6.48
N CYS A 73 3.75 2.92 -5.98
CA CYS A 73 3.73 4.19 -6.70
C CYS A 73 4.80 4.27 -7.80
N TYR A 74 5.60 3.24 -8.04
CA TYR A 74 6.72 3.29 -8.97
C TYR A 74 6.25 3.64 -10.40
N LYS A 75 6.91 4.62 -11.02
CA LYS A 75 6.63 5.03 -12.40
C LYS A 75 6.89 3.89 -13.37
N LYS A 76 5.85 3.46 -14.09
CA LYS A 76 5.95 2.40 -15.10
C LYS A 76 6.56 2.90 -16.40
N SER A 77 7.12 1.98 -17.19
CA SER A 77 7.64 2.26 -18.54
C SER A 77 6.61 2.87 -19.45
N ASP A 78 5.39 2.37 -19.34
CA ASP A 78 4.31 2.65 -20.28
C ASP A 78 3.60 3.97 -19.99
N SER A 79 4.03 4.69 -18.93
CA SER A 79 3.48 6.01 -18.57
C SER A 79 3.61 7.06 -19.68
N VAL A 80 4.52 6.85 -20.65
CA VAL A 80 4.62 7.69 -21.84
C VAL A 80 3.37 7.59 -22.72
N TYR A 81 2.68 6.45 -22.70
CA TYR A 81 1.42 6.26 -23.43
C TYR A 81 0.23 6.95 -22.78
N ASP A 82 0.33 7.26 -21.47
CA ASP A 82 -0.73 7.93 -20.72
C ASP A 82 -0.95 9.37 -21.21
N ASP A 83 0.07 10.00 -21.79
CA ASP A 83 -0.01 11.37 -22.34
C ASP A 83 -0.97 11.46 -23.52
N PHE A 84 -1.10 10.40 -24.32
CA PHE A 84 -2.01 10.35 -25.48
C PHE A 84 -3.48 10.15 -25.11
N VAL A 85 -3.78 9.82 -23.85
CA VAL A 85 -5.17 9.66 -23.40
C VAL A 85 -5.83 11.05 -23.25
N PRO A 86 -7.00 11.29 -23.89
CA PRO A 86 -7.68 12.59 -23.86
C PRO A 86 -8.45 12.80 -22.55
N LEU A 87 -7.70 12.87 -21.45
CA LEU A 87 -8.15 13.18 -20.09
C LEU A 87 -7.34 14.36 -19.55
N SER A 88 -7.94 15.15 -18.66
CA SER A 88 -7.21 16.24 -18.00
C SER A 88 -6.08 15.69 -17.13
N SER A 89 -4.99 16.46 -16.97
CA SER A 89 -3.85 16.08 -16.12
C SER A 89 -4.27 15.76 -14.69
N GLN A 90 -5.15 16.58 -14.12
CA GLN A 90 -5.71 16.39 -12.76
C GLN A 90 -6.45 15.06 -12.63
N THR A 91 -7.29 14.71 -13.61
CA THR A 91 -7.99 13.42 -13.60
C THR A 91 -7.05 12.23 -13.71
N LYS A 92 -5.96 12.33 -14.48
CA LYS A 92 -4.95 11.26 -14.58
C LYS A 92 -4.23 11.06 -13.25
N ILE A 93 -3.83 12.14 -12.60
CA ILE A 93 -3.19 12.12 -11.27
C ILE A 93 -4.13 11.47 -10.25
N PHE A 94 -5.40 11.88 -10.22
CA PHE A 94 -6.38 11.32 -9.30
C PHE A 94 -6.62 9.83 -9.54
N ILE A 95 -6.69 9.39 -10.81
CA ILE A 95 -6.84 7.96 -11.13
C ILE A 95 -5.59 7.18 -10.71
N SER A 96 -4.38 7.73 -10.91
CA SER A 96 -3.15 7.09 -10.46
C SER A 96 -3.13 6.94 -8.94
N PHE A 97 -3.43 8.01 -8.20
CA PHE A 97 -3.60 7.99 -6.76
C PHE A 97 -4.60 6.91 -6.31
N LEU A 98 -5.80 6.90 -6.90
CA LEU A 98 -6.86 5.96 -6.55
C LEU A 98 -6.46 4.51 -6.87
N SER A 99 -5.77 4.28 -7.99
CA SER A 99 -5.28 2.95 -8.36
C SER A 99 -4.22 2.42 -7.39
N ASN A 100 -3.28 3.27 -6.97
CA ASN A 100 -2.27 2.91 -5.97
C ASN A 100 -2.88 2.61 -4.61
N LEU A 101 -3.92 3.37 -4.22
CA LEU A 101 -4.68 3.12 -3.00
C LEU A 101 -5.38 1.76 -3.07
N ILE A 102 -6.08 1.44 -4.16
CA ILE A 102 -6.73 0.13 -4.35
C ILE A 102 -5.70 -1.01 -4.26
N LEU A 103 -4.54 -0.86 -4.91
CA LEU A 103 -3.48 -1.87 -4.89
C LEU A 103 -2.95 -2.09 -3.46
N PHE A 104 -2.67 -1.01 -2.72
CA PHE A 104 -2.24 -1.12 -1.33
C PHE A 104 -3.30 -1.83 -0.46
N TYR A 105 -4.59 -1.49 -0.64
CA TYR A 105 -5.67 -2.16 0.08
C TYR A 105 -5.83 -3.63 -0.26
N SER A 106 -5.49 -4.04 -1.48
CA SER A 106 -5.48 -5.46 -1.81
C SER A 106 -4.38 -6.23 -1.04
N LEU A 107 -3.30 -5.56 -0.61
CA LEU A 107 -2.32 -6.13 0.32
C LEU A 107 -2.84 -6.16 1.76
N VAL A 108 -3.52 -5.10 2.19
CA VAL A 108 -4.14 -5.02 3.53
C VAL A 108 -5.21 -6.09 3.70
N LEU A 109 -5.85 -6.53 2.62
CA LEU A 109 -6.85 -7.60 2.64
C LEU A 109 -6.30 -8.93 3.20
N PHE A 110 -4.98 -9.15 3.15
CA PHE A 110 -4.33 -10.30 3.82
C PHE A 110 -4.41 -10.24 5.35
N PHE A 111 -4.83 -9.12 5.95
CA PHE A 111 -5.06 -9.04 7.38
C PHE A 111 -6.31 -9.83 7.80
N VAL A 112 -7.26 -10.05 6.88
CA VAL A 112 -8.46 -10.85 7.14
C VAL A 112 -8.11 -12.29 7.50
N PRO A 113 -7.38 -13.07 6.66
CA PRO A 113 -7.01 -14.44 7.03
C PRO A 113 -6.11 -14.48 8.27
N ILE A 114 -5.21 -13.51 8.46
CA ILE A 114 -4.38 -13.44 9.67
C ILE A 114 -5.25 -13.26 10.92
N SER A 115 -6.21 -12.34 10.87
CA SER A 115 -7.16 -12.09 11.97
C SER A 115 -8.04 -13.32 12.24
N LEU A 116 -8.46 -14.05 11.20
CA LEU A 116 -9.22 -15.29 11.40
C LEU A 116 -8.39 -16.35 12.14
N ILE A 117 -7.12 -16.52 11.79
CA ILE A 117 -6.21 -17.46 12.47
C ILE A 117 -6.01 -17.08 13.94
N ILE A 118 -5.82 -15.79 14.22
CA ILE A 118 -5.68 -15.29 15.59
C ILE A 118 -6.98 -15.53 16.37
N ASN A 119 -8.14 -15.30 15.75
CA ASN A 119 -9.45 -15.47 16.40
C ASN A 119 -9.77 -16.93 16.73
N LEU A 120 -9.21 -17.87 15.96
CA LEU A 120 -9.30 -19.30 16.28
C LEU A 120 -8.47 -19.68 17.51
N SER A 121 -7.42 -18.91 17.81
CA SER A 121 -6.50 -19.17 18.93
C SER A 121 -6.88 -18.41 20.20
N GLY A 122 -7.74 -17.38 20.11
CA GLY A 122 -8.27 -16.63 21.23
C GLY A 122 -9.15 -15.46 20.74
N SER A 123 -9.82 -14.75 21.66
CA SER A 123 -10.69 -13.64 21.27
C SER A 123 -9.89 -12.41 20.81
N ILE A 124 -10.30 -11.85 19.67
CA ILE A 124 -9.78 -10.57 19.18
C ILE A 124 -10.70 -9.42 19.62
N ASP A 125 -10.09 -8.28 19.97
CA ASP A 125 -10.83 -7.03 20.10
C ASP A 125 -11.19 -6.46 18.71
N ILE A 126 -12.47 -6.54 18.37
CA ILE A 126 -13.03 -6.01 17.12
C ILE A 126 -12.87 -4.49 17.04
N GLY A 127 -12.92 -3.79 18.19
CA GLY A 127 -12.69 -2.35 18.27
C GLY A 127 -11.28 -2.00 17.83
N GLN A 128 -10.28 -2.75 18.31
CA GLN A 128 -8.89 -2.59 17.89
C GLN A 128 -8.71 -2.84 16.38
N LEU A 129 -9.36 -3.88 15.84
CA LEU A 129 -9.31 -4.18 14.40
C LEU A 129 -9.90 -3.04 13.56
N PHE A 130 -11.08 -2.53 13.94
CA PHE A 130 -11.74 -1.45 13.24
C PHE A 130 -10.93 -0.15 13.29
N CYS A 131 -10.49 0.26 14.48
CA CYS A 131 -9.66 1.45 14.66
C CYS A 131 -8.34 1.33 13.88
N GLY A 132 -7.70 0.15 13.89
CA GLY A 132 -6.48 -0.12 13.13
C GLY A 132 -6.67 0.11 11.62
N ILE A 133 -7.76 -0.41 11.04
CA ILE A 133 -8.07 -0.22 9.61
C ILE A 133 -8.34 1.26 9.29
N VAL A 134 -9.10 1.97 10.13
CA VAL A 134 -9.40 3.39 9.94
C VAL A 134 -8.12 4.25 10.00
N CYS A 135 -7.25 4.01 10.99
CA CYS A 135 -5.96 4.70 11.08
C CYS A 135 -5.09 4.42 9.85
N LEU A 136 -5.04 3.16 9.41
CA LEU A 136 -4.30 2.74 8.22
C LEU A 136 -4.84 3.39 6.94
N PHE A 137 -6.13 3.70 6.89
CA PHE A 137 -6.73 4.48 5.81
C PHE A 137 -6.20 5.90 5.71
N PHE A 138 -6.27 6.67 6.79
CA PHE A 138 -5.75 8.03 6.75
C PHE A 138 -4.24 8.05 6.52
N TYR A 139 -3.52 7.11 7.13
CA TYR A 139 -2.07 6.94 6.92
C TYR A 139 -1.72 6.66 5.46
N SER A 140 -2.36 5.67 4.83
CA SER A 140 -2.07 5.30 3.44
C SER A 140 -2.46 6.40 2.45
N VAL A 141 -3.59 7.08 2.67
CA VAL A 141 -3.99 8.24 1.87
C VAL A 141 -2.90 9.32 1.89
N ALA A 142 -2.37 9.67 3.07
CA ALA A 142 -1.33 10.68 3.21
C ALA A 142 -0.04 10.27 2.48
N LEU A 143 0.45 9.04 2.71
CA LEU A 143 1.70 8.58 2.13
C LEU A 143 1.63 8.40 0.62
N ILE A 144 0.54 7.83 0.09
CA ILE A 144 0.36 7.69 -1.35
C ILE A 144 0.26 9.07 -2.00
N SER A 145 -0.41 10.05 -1.37
CA SER A 145 -0.46 11.43 -1.86
C SER A 145 0.95 12.03 -1.99
N ILE A 146 1.79 11.87 -0.96
CA ILE A 146 3.18 12.34 -0.96
C ILE A 146 3.98 11.66 -2.09
N CYS A 147 3.90 10.34 -2.21
CA CYS A 147 4.59 9.61 -3.27
C CYS A 147 4.12 10.03 -4.68
N THR A 148 2.81 10.24 -4.87
CA THR A 148 2.29 10.73 -6.16
C THR A 148 2.79 12.14 -6.47
N PHE A 149 2.90 13.02 -5.48
CA PHE A 149 3.49 14.34 -5.63
C PHE A 149 4.95 14.26 -6.05
N ILE A 150 5.78 13.49 -5.33
CA ILE A 150 7.21 13.29 -5.64
C ILE A 150 7.39 12.73 -7.05
N ASN A 151 6.56 11.76 -7.43
CA ASN A 151 6.57 11.22 -8.78
C ASN A 151 6.27 12.31 -9.83
N ILE A 152 5.30 13.19 -9.61
CA ILE A 152 5.02 14.25 -10.58
C ILE A 152 6.20 15.22 -10.68
N SER A 153 6.84 15.56 -9.55
CA SER A 153 7.95 16.52 -9.50
C SER A 153 9.26 15.99 -10.09
N ILE A 154 9.48 14.67 -10.09
CA ILE A 154 10.78 14.08 -10.44
C ILE A 154 10.64 13.17 -11.66
N ASN A 155 11.29 13.53 -12.77
CA ASN A 155 11.18 12.79 -14.03
C ASN A 155 11.79 11.38 -13.97
N ASN A 156 12.93 11.22 -13.29
CA ASN A 156 13.62 9.93 -13.21
C ASN A 156 12.90 8.99 -12.20
N ARG A 157 12.62 7.77 -12.67
CA ARG A 157 11.84 6.74 -11.96
C ARG A 157 12.56 6.21 -10.72
N LEU A 158 13.87 5.99 -10.83
CA LEU A 158 14.65 5.44 -9.73
C LEU A 158 14.88 6.51 -8.64
N THR A 159 15.13 7.76 -9.05
CA THR A 159 15.30 8.86 -8.09
C THR A 159 13.99 9.20 -7.38
N SER A 160 12.85 9.19 -8.08
CA SER A 160 11.53 9.41 -7.44
C SER A 160 11.20 8.32 -6.42
N PHE A 161 11.51 7.06 -6.72
CA PHE A 161 11.40 5.95 -5.77
C PHE A 161 12.28 6.17 -4.52
N LEU A 162 13.57 6.43 -4.72
CA LEU A 162 14.51 6.61 -3.60
C LEU A 162 14.14 7.80 -2.71
N ILE A 163 13.76 8.93 -3.32
CA ILE A 163 13.36 10.12 -2.57
C ILE A 163 12.06 9.86 -1.81
N SER A 164 11.09 9.18 -2.42
CA SER A 164 9.86 8.77 -1.72
C SER A 164 10.18 7.89 -0.52
N ALA A 165 11.04 6.88 -0.69
CA ALA A 165 11.44 6.00 0.41
C ALA A 165 12.17 6.75 1.53
N ILE A 166 13.09 7.67 1.20
CA ILE A 166 13.81 8.48 2.18
C ILE A 166 12.86 9.40 2.95
N VAL A 167 11.92 10.06 2.26
CA VAL A 167 10.92 10.93 2.89
C VAL A 167 10.03 10.13 3.84
N LEU A 168 9.56 8.96 3.41
CA LEU A 168 8.76 8.07 4.27
C LEU A 168 9.57 7.54 5.46
N ALA A 169 10.85 7.20 5.26
CA ALA A 169 11.73 6.77 6.34
C ALA A 169 11.94 7.89 7.37
N ALA A 170 12.12 9.14 6.92
CA ALA A 170 12.26 10.29 7.80
C ALA A 170 10.99 10.55 8.64
N PHE A 171 9.80 10.39 8.04
CA PHE A 171 8.55 10.49 8.79
C PHE A 171 8.40 9.38 9.83
N ASN A 172 8.81 8.16 9.49
CA ASN A 172 8.71 7.03 10.40
C ASN A 172 9.79 7.06 11.50
N SER A 173 10.94 7.71 11.30
CA SER A 173 12.00 7.83 12.32
C SER A 173 11.70 8.87 13.41
N ILE A 174 10.69 9.72 13.21
CA ILE A 174 10.25 10.71 14.21
C ILE A 174 9.38 10.05 15.30
N HIS A 175 8.94 8.80 15.08
CA HIS A 175 8.23 7.96 16.03
C HIS A 175 9.14 6.92 16.69
#